data_AF-A0A535QJN9-F1
#
_entry.id   AF-A0A535QJN9-F1
#
_cell.length_a   1.000
_cell.length_b   1.000
_cell.length_c   1.000
_cell.angle_alpha   90.00
_cell.angle_beta   90.00
_cell.angle_gamma   90.00
#
_symmetry.space_group_name_H-M   'P 1'
#
loop_
_entity.id
_entity.type
_entity.pdbx_description
1 polymer ?
#
loop_
_entity_poly.entity_id
_entity_poly.type
_entity_poly.pdbx_seq_one_letter_code
_entity_poly.pdbx_strand_id
1 'polypeptide(L)'
;MEIQDFLLDLHDACHEWRLLHLPSVPAMERDEWAARYFEIVAAGYAAQPPPPASSAGSHKGRRKQSKAKNLLDTLLGRAEQVLALLDDLRIPFTNNQAERDLRWAKVQQKISGTFRSVTGVAAFCRIRSYLSTMHKQGHPMLSALTAVFHGQPLPLAWAPE
;
A
#
# COMPACT_ATOMS: atom_id res chain seq x y z
N MET A 1 -20.45 12.54 1.73
CA MET A 1 -19.10 12.27 2.23
C MET A 1 -18.27 11.87 1.03
N GLU A 2 -17.17 12.58 0.77
CA GLU A 2 -16.26 12.21 -0.31
C GLU A 2 -15.42 11.00 0.10
N ILE A 3 -14.91 10.23 -0.88
CA ILE A 3 -14.05 9.07 -0.58
C ILE A 3 -12.77 9.47 0.16
N GLN A 4 -12.28 10.71 -0.06
CA GLN A 4 -11.10 11.22 0.63
C GLN A 4 -11.35 11.35 2.14
N ASP A 5 -12.47 11.98 2.53
CA ASP A 5 -12.82 12.17 3.93
C ASP A 5 -13.01 10.82 4.62
N PHE A 6 -13.72 9.89 3.97
CA PHE A 6 -13.89 8.52 4.45
C PHE A 6 -12.56 7.83 4.76
N LEU A 7 -11.55 7.96 3.88
CA LEU A 7 -10.25 7.31 4.09
C LEU A 7 -9.48 7.93 5.26
N LEU A 8 -9.63 9.24 5.50
CA LEU A 8 -9.02 9.91 6.65
C LEU A 8 -9.72 9.48 7.95
N ASP A 9 -11.06 9.44 7.97
CA ASP A 9 -11.80 8.96 9.13
C ASP A 9 -11.46 7.50 9.46
N LEU A 10 -11.34 6.65 8.42
CA LEU A 10 -10.90 5.26 8.55
C LEU A 10 -9.50 5.16 9.16
N HIS A 11 -8.59 6.04 8.74
CA HIS A 11 -7.23 6.08 9.28
C HIS A 11 -7.22 6.39 10.77
N ASP A 12 -8.00 7.39 11.17
CA ASP A 12 -8.10 7.86 12.55
C ASP A 12 -8.73 6.79 13.45
N ALA A 13 -9.84 6.18 13.03
CA ALA A 13 -10.47 5.07 13.77
C ALA A 13 -9.49 3.91 13.99
N CYS A 14 -8.75 3.51 12.94
CA CYS A 14 -7.75 2.46 13.08
C CYS A 14 -6.56 2.90 13.94
N HIS A 15 -6.23 4.19 13.98
CA HIS A 15 -5.21 4.71 14.89
C HIS A 15 -5.62 4.58 16.35
N GLU A 16 -6.89 4.84 16.69
CA GLU A 16 -7.41 4.64 18.05
C GLU A 16 -7.26 3.17 18.48
N TRP A 17 -7.64 2.22 17.62
CA TRP A 17 -7.49 0.79 17.91
C TRP A 17 -6.02 0.35 18.01
N ARG A 18 -5.11 0.96 17.23
CA ARG A 18 -3.65 0.73 17.40
C ARG A 18 -3.14 1.18 18.76
N LEU A 19 -3.62 2.31 19.28
CA LEU A 19 -3.23 2.80 20.61
C LEU A 19 -3.69 1.85 21.72
N LEU A 20 -4.77 1.10 21.49
CA LEU A 20 -5.26 0.05 22.39
C LEU A 20 -4.55 -1.30 22.21
N HIS A 21 -3.52 -1.37 21.35
CA HIS A 21 -2.74 -2.58 21.06
C HIS A 21 -3.58 -3.76 20.55
N LEU A 22 -4.71 -3.47 19.88
CA LEU A 22 -5.47 -4.52 19.21
C LEU A 22 -4.83 -4.87 17.86
N PRO A 23 -4.98 -6.11 17.39
CA PRO A 23 -4.48 -6.54 16.08
C PRO A 23 -5.40 -6.10 14.93
N SER A 24 -6.68 -5.85 15.22
CA SER A 24 -7.73 -5.53 14.23
C SER A 24 -8.82 -4.68 14.88
N VAL A 25 -9.61 -4.00 14.04
CA VAL A 25 -10.83 -3.31 14.46
C VAL A 25 -11.92 -4.34 14.81
N PRO A 26 -12.80 -4.11 15.81
CA PRO A 26 -13.87 -5.04 16.16
C PRO A 26 -14.78 -5.38 14.97
N ALA A 27 -15.23 -6.63 14.89
CA ALA A 27 -15.96 -7.15 13.72
C ALA A 27 -17.16 -6.29 13.29
N MET A 28 -18.00 -5.88 14.25
CA MET A 28 -19.16 -5.04 13.98
C MET A 28 -18.79 -3.70 13.34
N GLU A 29 -17.75 -3.04 13.86
CA GLU A 29 -17.29 -1.76 13.34
C GLU A 29 -16.61 -1.94 11.96
N ARG A 30 -15.90 -3.04 11.72
CA ARG A 30 -15.37 -3.37 10.38
C ARG A 30 -16.47 -3.52 9.34
N ASP A 31 -17.55 -4.20 9.69
CA ASP A 31 -18.69 -4.38 8.80
C ASP A 31 -19.35 -3.03 8.46
N GLU A 32 -19.45 -2.12 9.44
CA GLU A 32 -19.94 -0.76 9.24
C GLU A 32 -19.01 0.07 8.32
N TRP A 33 -17.69 -0.01 8.52
CA TRP A 33 -16.71 0.64 7.64
C TRP A 33 -16.78 0.10 6.21
N ALA A 34 -16.90 -1.22 6.05
CA ALA A 34 -17.02 -1.85 4.75
C ALA A 34 -18.34 -1.46 4.05
N ALA A 35 -19.46 -1.44 4.77
CA ALA A 35 -20.75 -1.00 4.23
C ALA A 35 -20.68 0.45 3.73
N ARG A 36 -20.19 1.36 4.58
CA ARG A 36 -19.98 2.77 4.20
C ARG A 36 -19.08 2.92 2.98
N TYR A 37 -18.00 2.14 2.89
CA TYR A 37 -17.11 2.16 1.73
C TYR A 37 -17.85 1.82 0.43
N PHE A 38 -18.59 0.70 0.43
CA PHE A 38 -19.33 0.26 -0.76
C PHE A 38 -20.49 1.20 -1.11
N GLU A 39 -21.14 1.83 -0.13
CA GLU A 39 -22.13 2.89 -0.37
C GLU A 39 -21.53 4.09 -1.10
N ILE A 40 -20.34 4.55 -0.70
CA ILE A 40 -19.64 5.65 -1.38
C ILE A 40 -19.27 5.26 -2.82
N VAL A 41 -18.76 4.04 -3.02
CA VAL A 41 -18.41 3.54 -4.36
C VAL A 41 -19.66 3.45 -5.23
N ALA A 42 -20.77 2.92 -4.70
CA ALA A 42 -22.04 2.82 -5.41
C ALA A 42 -22.61 4.21 -5.77
N ALA A 43 -22.59 5.16 -4.82
CA ALA A 43 -22.99 6.54 -5.06
C ALA A 43 -22.11 7.20 -6.14
N GLY A 44 -20.80 6.94 -6.13
CA GLY A 44 -19.87 7.42 -7.15
C GLY A 44 -20.18 6.89 -8.56
N TYR A 45 -20.59 5.62 -8.67
CA TYR A 45 -21.08 5.06 -9.94
C TYR A 45 -22.40 5.69 -10.38
N ALA A 46 -23.35 5.89 -9.45
CA ALA A 46 -24.63 6.52 -9.73
C ALA A 46 -24.49 7.98 -10.19
N ALA A 47 -23.48 8.69 -9.68
CA ALA A 47 -23.15 10.06 -10.07
C ALA A 47 -22.41 10.17 -11.43
N GLN A 48 -22.04 9.04 -12.08
CA GLN A 48 -21.40 9.11 -13.40
C GLN A 48 -22.37 9.69 -14.43
N PRO A 49 -21.91 10.63 -15.28
CA PRO A 49 -22.76 11.17 -16.33
C PRO A 49 -23.18 10.06 -17.31
N PRO A 50 -24.37 10.15 -17.89
CA PRO A 50 -24.81 9.19 -18.90
C PRO A 50 -23.80 9.16 -20.05
N PRO A 51 -23.56 8.00 -20.67
CA PRO A 51 -22.67 7.91 -21.81
C PRO A 51 -23.15 8.88 -22.89
N PRO A 52 -22.27 9.70 -23.48
CA PRO A 52 -22.67 10.65 -24.49
C PRO A 52 -23.31 9.91 -25.67
N ALA A 53 -24.40 10.48 -26.19
CA ALA A 53 -25.09 9.95 -27.37
C ALA A 53 -24.07 9.65 -28.47
N SER A 54 -24.15 8.47 -29.08
CA SER A 54 -23.29 8.14 -30.21
C SER A 54 -23.58 9.12 -31.34
N SER A 55 -22.62 10.02 -31.62
CA SER A 55 -22.61 10.70 -32.91
C SER A 55 -22.43 9.61 -33.97
N ALA A 56 -23.49 9.39 -34.75
CA ALA A 56 -23.42 8.60 -35.95
C ALA A 56 -22.34 9.22 -36.85
N GLY A 57 -21.17 8.58 -36.96
CA GLY A 57 -20.21 8.94 -37.99
C GLY A 57 -18.72 9.02 -37.64
N SER A 58 -18.23 8.86 -36.41
CA SER A 58 -16.77 8.84 -36.23
C SER A 58 -16.20 8.00 -35.07
N HIS A 59 -15.21 7.18 -35.47
CA HIS A 59 -14.25 6.35 -34.75
C HIS A 59 -14.67 4.96 -34.21
N LYS A 60 -14.22 3.94 -34.93
CA LYS A 60 -14.32 2.48 -34.73
C LYS A 60 -13.40 1.96 -33.59
N GLY A 61 -13.33 2.67 -32.46
CA GLY A 61 -12.41 2.37 -31.35
C GLY A 61 -13.08 2.43 -29.98
N ARG A 62 -12.53 1.71 -28.99
CA ARG A 62 -13.02 1.74 -27.61
C ARG A 62 -12.91 3.17 -27.06
N ARG A 63 -14.04 3.74 -26.65
CA ARG A 63 -14.08 5.08 -26.05
C ARG A 63 -13.21 5.12 -24.79
N LYS A 64 -12.45 6.20 -24.62
CA LYS A 64 -11.63 6.41 -23.43
C LYS A 64 -12.54 6.58 -22.21
N GLN A 65 -12.25 5.82 -21.16
CA GLN A 65 -12.96 5.91 -19.89
C GLN A 65 -12.60 7.21 -19.14
N SER A 66 -13.56 7.77 -18.40
CA SER A 66 -13.36 8.96 -17.58
C SER A 66 -12.39 8.68 -16.42
N LYS A 67 -11.68 9.71 -15.95
CA LYS A 67 -10.80 9.59 -14.76
C LYS A 67 -11.59 9.12 -13.52
N ALA A 68 -12.80 9.65 -13.33
CA ALA A 68 -13.67 9.29 -12.21
C ALA A 68 -14.07 7.81 -12.26
N LYS A 69 -14.47 7.28 -13.42
CA LYS A 69 -14.79 5.86 -13.56
C LYS A 69 -13.56 4.96 -13.38
N ASN A 70 -12.39 5.36 -13.90
CA ASN A 70 -11.14 4.62 -13.63
C ASN A 70 -10.82 4.54 -12.14
N LEU A 71 -11.05 5.62 -11.38
CA LEU A 71 -10.87 5.62 -9.94
C LEU A 71 -11.85 4.65 -9.26
N LEU A 72 -13.15 4.72 -9.60
CA LEU A 72 -14.17 3.82 -9.04
C LEU A 72 -13.88 2.35 -9.33
N ASP A 73 -13.50 2.02 -10.57
CA ASP A 73 -13.14 0.65 -10.96
C ASP A 73 -11.90 0.18 -10.17
N THR A 74 -10.95 1.07 -9.90
CA THR A 74 -9.76 0.76 -9.11
C THR A 74 -10.11 0.55 -7.64
N LEU A 75 -10.97 1.40 -7.08
CA LEU A 75 -11.45 1.29 -5.70
C LEU A 75 -12.21 -0.03 -5.51
N LEU A 76 -13.21 -0.29 -6.36
CA LEU A 76 -13.96 -1.55 -6.33
C LEU A 76 -13.06 -2.77 -6.50
N GLY A 77 -12.18 -2.75 -7.51
CA GLY A 77 -11.27 -3.86 -7.81
C GLY A 77 -10.15 -4.04 -6.78
N ARG A 78 -9.95 -3.08 -5.87
CA ARG A 78 -8.94 -3.14 -4.79
C ARG A 78 -9.54 -2.94 -3.40
N ALA A 79 -10.83 -3.17 -3.24
CA ALA A 79 -11.54 -2.91 -1.99
C ALA A 79 -10.88 -3.62 -0.80
N GLU A 80 -10.51 -4.89 -0.98
CA GLU A 80 -9.78 -5.67 0.03
C GLU A 80 -8.46 -4.99 0.44
N GLN A 81 -7.68 -4.46 -0.50
CA GLN A 81 -6.41 -3.81 -0.15
C GLN A 81 -6.61 -2.43 0.48
N VAL A 82 -7.66 -1.71 0.09
CA VAL A 82 -8.01 -0.41 0.70
C VAL A 82 -8.46 -0.61 2.14
N LEU A 83 -9.25 -1.66 2.41
CA LEU A 83 -9.82 -1.94 3.72
C LEU A 83 -8.94 -2.84 4.59
N ALA A 84 -7.86 -3.43 4.06
CA ALA A 84 -7.01 -4.40 4.77
C ALA A 84 -6.51 -3.93 6.15
N LEU A 85 -6.34 -2.62 6.34
CA LEU A 85 -5.88 -2.07 7.61
C LEU A 85 -6.91 -2.20 8.75
N LEU A 86 -8.18 -2.48 8.44
CA LEU A 86 -9.22 -2.86 9.41
C LEU A 86 -8.96 -4.25 9.99
N ASP A 87 -8.48 -5.18 9.15
CA ASP A 87 -8.21 -6.57 9.50
C ASP A 87 -6.83 -6.77 10.12
N ASP A 88 -5.85 -5.94 9.74
CA ASP A 88 -4.50 -5.96 10.28
C ASP A 88 -4.00 -4.54 10.54
N LEU A 89 -4.04 -4.12 11.80
CA LEU A 89 -3.66 -2.78 12.24
C LEU A 89 -2.16 -2.50 12.11
N ARG A 90 -1.33 -3.53 11.84
CA ARG A 90 0.10 -3.35 11.52
C ARG A 90 0.30 -2.78 10.12
N ILE A 91 -0.70 -2.90 9.24
CA ILE A 91 -0.66 -2.30 7.91
C ILE A 91 -0.73 -0.78 8.06
N PRO A 92 0.30 -0.04 7.58
CA PRO A 92 0.27 1.42 7.62
C PRO A 92 -0.72 1.96 6.58
N PHE A 93 -1.38 3.07 6.92
CA PHE A 93 -2.30 3.76 6.00
C PHE A 93 -1.62 4.30 4.74
N THR A 94 -0.34 4.67 4.84
CA THR A 94 0.43 5.20 3.71
C THR A 94 1.43 4.17 3.19
N ASN A 95 1.68 4.20 1.88
CA ASN A 95 2.70 3.38 1.23
C ASN A 95 4.13 3.94 1.35
N ASN A 96 4.33 5.02 2.12
CA ASN A 96 5.59 5.76 2.21
C ASN A 96 6.79 4.86 2.52
N GLN A 97 6.61 3.90 3.42
CA GLN A 97 7.69 2.99 3.79
C GLN A 97 8.07 2.06 2.63
N ALA A 98 7.08 1.49 1.94
CA ALA A 98 7.31 0.65 0.77
C ALA A 98 8.02 1.43 -0.36
N GLU A 99 7.59 2.67 -0.61
CA GLU A 99 8.24 3.53 -1.60
C GLU A 99 9.69 3.86 -1.22
N ARG A 100 9.96 4.21 0.04
CA ARG A 100 11.33 4.47 0.55
C ARG A 100 12.22 3.24 0.39
N ASP A 101 11.70 2.06 0.69
CA ASP A 101 12.43 0.80 0.56
C ASP A 101 12.81 0.53 -0.91
N LEU A 102 11.87 0.74 -1.85
CA LEU A 102 12.09 0.54 -3.29
C LEU A 102 12.90 1.64 -3.97
N ARG A 103 12.89 2.86 -3.42
CA ARG A 103 13.55 4.04 -4.01
C ARG A 103 15.04 3.80 -4.25
N TRP A 104 15.72 3.11 -3.35
CA TRP A 104 17.14 2.80 -3.50
C TRP A 104 17.44 1.97 -4.74
N ALA A 105 16.56 1.02 -5.10
CA ALA A 105 16.72 0.26 -6.34
C ALA A 105 16.58 1.17 -7.57
N LYS A 106 15.64 2.12 -7.54
CA LYS A 106 15.52 3.10 -8.64
C LYS A 106 16.67 4.09 -8.71
N VAL A 107 17.19 4.55 -7.58
CA VAL A 107 18.40 5.39 -7.55
C VAL A 107 19.58 4.64 -8.14
N GLN A 108 19.77 3.37 -7.79
CA GLN A 108 20.83 2.54 -8.36
C GLN A 108 20.70 2.41 -9.89
N GLN A 109 19.48 2.20 -10.39
CA GLN A 109 19.21 2.09 -11.83
C GLN A 109 19.39 3.41 -12.59
N LYS A 110 18.99 4.54 -11.99
CA LYS A 110 18.95 5.84 -12.69
C LYS A 110 20.23 6.66 -12.56
N ILE A 111 20.89 6.59 -11.40
CA ILE A 111 21.93 7.55 -11.00
C ILE A 111 23.26 6.83 -10.71
N SER A 112 23.25 5.72 -9.98
CA SER A 112 24.47 5.10 -9.45
C SER A 112 25.09 4.03 -10.38
N GLY A 113 25.06 4.27 -11.69
CA GLY A 113 25.76 3.43 -12.67
C GLY A 113 25.08 2.10 -13.04
N THR A 114 23.83 1.89 -12.61
CA THR A 114 23.00 0.71 -12.91
C THR A 114 23.57 -0.60 -12.33
N PHE A 115 22.94 -1.74 -12.62
CA PHE A 115 23.49 -3.05 -12.26
C PHE A 115 24.12 -3.70 -13.50
N ARG A 116 25.34 -4.22 -13.35
CA ARG A 116 26.09 -4.87 -14.46
C ARG A 116 25.96 -6.39 -14.48
N SER A 117 25.37 -6.99 -13.45
CA SER A 117 25.16 -8.43 -13.36
C SER A 117 23.98 -8.76 -12.45
N VAL A 118 23.36 -9.92 -12.67
CA VAL A 118 22.30 -10.45 -11.82
C VAL A 118 22.82 -10.71 -10.39
N THR A 119 24.07 -11.16 -10.26
CA THR A 119 24.71 -11.34 -8.95
C THR A 119 24.80 -10.04 -8.16
N GLY A 120 25.13 -8.93 -8.82
CA GLY A 120 25.15 -7.61 -8.19
C GLY A 120 23.77 -7.14 -7.73
N VAL A 121 22.73 -7.41 -8.54
CA VAL A 121 21.32 -7.16 -8.16
C VAL A 121 20.96 -7.97 -6.91
N ALA A 122 21.26 -9.27 -6.91
CA ALA A 122 20.94 -10.16 -5.80
C ALA A 122 21.63 -9.74 -4.50
N ALA A 123 22.92 -9.36 -4.57
CA ALA A 123 23.66 -8.84 -3.42
C ALA A 123 23.04 -7.55 -2.89
N PHE A 124 22.71 -6.61 -3.77
CA PHE A 124 22.03 -5.36 -3.41
C PHE A 124 20.69 -5.62 -2.71
N CYS A 125 19.84 -6.46 -3.30
CA CYS A 125 18.55 -6.82 -2.74
C CYS A 125 18.70 -7.46 -1.35
N ARG A 126 19.64 -8.40 -1.18
CA ARG A 126 19.91 -9.06 0.10
C ARG A 126 20.32 -8.08 1.20
N ILE A 127 21.25 -7.17 0.89
CA ILE A 127 21.72 -6.16 1.84
C ILE A 127 20.58 -5.21 2.23
N ARG A 128 19.85 -4.69 1.23
CA ARG A 128 18.75 -3.76 1.46
C ARG A 128 17.59 -4.40 2.20
N SER A 129 17.23 -5.65 1.89
CA SER A 129 16.16 -6.37 2.58
C SER A 129 16.52 -6.65 4.03
N TYR A 130 17.76 -7.06 4.32
CA TYR A 130 18.22 -7.26 5.69
C TYR A 130 18.15 -5.96 6.50
N LEU A 131 18.73 -4.88 5.99
CA LEU A 131 18.74 -3.59 6.69
C LEU A 131 17.33 -3.01 6.90
N SER A 132 16.46 -3.09 5.88
CA SER A 132 15.06 -2.66 6.01
C SER A 132 14.32 -3.48 7.07
N THR A 133 14.56 -4.80 7.13
CA THR A 133 13.94 -5.69 8.12
C THR A 133 14.42 -5.36 9.54
N MET A 134 15.73 -5.22 9.73
CA MET A 134 16.32 -4.86 11.02
C MET A 134 15.78 -3.52 11.53
N HIS A 135 15.58 -2.55 10.63
CA HIS A 135 15.02 -1.27 10.99
C HIS A 135 13.56 -1.38 11.43
N LYS A 136 12.76 -2.18 10.71
CA LYS A 136 11.35 -2.44 11.04
C LYS A 136 11.19 -3.17 12.38
N GLN A 137 12.15 -4.00 12.75
CA GLN A 137 12.20 -4.69 14.04
C GLN A 137 12.77 -3.82 15.17
N GLY A 138 13.08 -2.54 14.91
CA GLY A 138 13.58 -1.62 15.92
C GLY A 138 15.07 -1.79 16.26
N HIS A 139 15.82 -2.59 15.51
CA HIS A 139 17.25 -2.76 15.76
C HIS A 139 18.06 -1.54 15.30
N PRO A 140 19.07 -1.11 16.09
CA PRO A 140 20.03 -0.10 15.64
C PRO A 140 20.82 -0.60 14.41
N MET A 141 20.93 0.23 13.38
CA MET A 141 21.58 -0.15 12.11
C MET A 141 23.05 -0.50 12.27
N LEU A 142 23.77 0.22 13.12
CA LEU A 142 25.18 -0.07 13.39
C LEU A 142 25.33 -1.45 14.03
N SER A 143 24.51 -1.76 15.04
CA SER A 143 24.50 -3.07 15.70
C SER A 143 24.18 -4.20 14.71
N ALA A 144 23.19 -4.01 13.84
CA ALA A 144 22.83 -4.99 12.82
C ALA A 144 23.98 -5.24 11.81
N LEU A 145 24.73 -4.22 11.43
CA LEU A 145 25.90 -4.33 10.56
C LEU A 145 27.07 -5.02 11.28
N THR A 146 27.38 -4.61 12.51
CA THR A 146 28.43 -5.21 13.34
C THR A 146 28.20 -6.71 13.50
N ALA A 147 26.96 -7.12 13.79
CA ALA A 147 26.57 -8.51 13.93
C ALA A 147 26.84 -9.33 12.66
N VAL A 148 26.54 -8.79 11.46
CA VAL A 148 26.85 -9.43 10.18
C VAL A 148 28.36 -9.63 10.00
N PHE A 149 29.18 -8.61 10.32
CA PHE A 149 30.63 -8.71 10.17
C PHE A 149 31.29 -9.66 11.17
N HIS A 150 30.68 -9.90 12.33
CA HIS A 150 31.10 -10.95 13.27
C HIS A 150 30.59 -12.35 12.91
N GLY A 151 29.88 -12.51 11.77
CA GLY A 151 29.31 -13.79 11.36
C GLY A 151 28.09 -14.23 12.18
N GLN A 152 27.49 -13.30 12.92
CA GLN A 152 26.33 -13.52 13.79
C GLN A 152 25.19 -12.56 13.40
N PRO A 153 24.64 -12.64 12.16
CA PRO A 153 23.58 -11.74 11.75
C PRO A 153 22.37 -11.84 12.69
N LEU A 154 21.73 -10.70 12.97
CA LEU A 154 20.56 -10.67 13.82
C LEU A 154 19.42 -11.49 13.19
N PRO A 155 18.61 -12.18 14.02
CA PRO A 155 17.57 -13.06 13.52
C PRO A 155 16.51 -12.27 12.77
N LEU A 156 16.11 -12.79 11.61
CA LEU A 156 14.91 -12.31 10.92
C LEU A 156 13.71 -12.80 11.74
N ALA A 157 13.20 -11.98 12.67
CA ALA A 157 11.92 -12.24 13.28
C ALA A 157 10.81 -12.08 12.22
N TRP A 158 10.41 -13.20 11.63
CA TRP A 158 9.08 -13.33 11.05
C TRP A 158 8.16 -13.47 12.25
N ALA A 159 7.59 -12.37 12.74
CA ALA A 159 6.57 -12.48 13.77
C ALA A 159 5.23 -12.76 13.07
N PRO A 160 4.66 -13.98 13.18
CA PRO A 160 3.24 -14.12 13.42
C PRO A 160 3.05 -13.87 14.92
N GLU A 161 2.83 -12.61 15.29
CA GLU A 161 2.08 -12.31 16.52
C GLU A 161 0.78 -11.61 16.10
#